data_AF-A0A382NNN8-F1
#
_entry.id   AF-A0A382NNN8-F1
#
_cell.length_a   1.000
_cell.length_b   1.000
_cell.length_c   1.000
_cell.angle_alpha   90.00
_cell.angle_beta   90.00
_cell.angle_gamma   90.00
#
_symmetry.space_group_name_H-M   'P 1'
#
loop_
_entity.id
_entity.type
_entity.pdbx_description
1 polymer ?
#
loop_
_entity_poly.entity_id
_entity_poly.type
_entity_poly.pdbx_seq_one_letter_code
_entity_poly.pdbx_strand_id
1 'polypeptide(L)' 'MSLNQVHVIEKFLSWLKSCPFKCTISSMQGSFIHVKFWLDELEVPKGD' A
#
# COMPACT_ATOMS: atom_id res chain seq x y z
N MET A 1 -20.55 -8.30 3.00
CA MET A 1 -19.10 -8.18 3.28
C MET A 1 -18.96 -7.42 4.59
N SER A 2 -18.31 -7.99 5.60
CA SER A 2 -18.21 -7.35 6.92
C SER A 2 -17.46 -6.02 6.81
N LEU A 3 -18.01 -4.93 7.35
CA LEU A 3 -17.41 -3.59 7.39
C LEU A 3 -15.92 -3.58 7.82
N ASN A 4 -15.49 -4.61 8.54
CA ASN A 4 -14.12 -4.82 8.99
C ASN A 4 -13.09 -4.93 7.85
N GLN A 5 -13.42 -5.53 6.71
CA GLN A 5 -12.45 -5.73 5.63
C GLN A 5 -12.06 -4.41 4.96
N VAL A 6 -13.04 -3.51 4.77
CA VAL A 6 -12.79 -2.17 4.20
C VAL A 6 -11.88 -1.37 5.14
N HIS A 7 -12.18 -1.35 6.44
CA HIS A 7 -11.35 -0.68 7.44
C HIS A 7 -9.91 -1.20 7.51
N VAL A 8 -9.73 -2.51 7.38
CA VAL A 8 -8.40 -3.13 7.34
C VAL A 8 -7.64 -2.70 6.08
N ILE A 9 -8.30 -2.67 4.93
CA ILE A 9 -7.70 -2.20 3.66
C ILE A 9 -7.32 -0.72 3.76
N GLU A 10 -8.18 0.13 4.33
CA GLU A 10 -7.87 1.56 4.52
C GLU A 10 -6.63 1.76 5.38
N LYS A 11 -6.51 1.03 6.50
CA LYS A 11 -5.31 1.06 7.36
C LYS A 11 -4.07 0.57 6.62
N PHE A 12 -4.19 -0.51 5.87
CA PHE A 12 -3.09 -1.05 5.08
C PHE A 12 -2.61 -0.05 4.02
N LEU A 13 -3.53 0.59 3.29
CA LEU A 13 -3.20 1.61 2.29
C LEU A 13 -2.59 2.85 2.93
N SER A 14 -3.04 3.25 4.12
CA SER A 14 -2.44 4.35 4.88
C SER A 14 -0.99 4.05 5.24
N TRP A 15 -0.72 2.84 5.76
CA TRP A 15 0.65 2.38 6.01
C TRP A 15 1.49 2.35 4.73
N LEU A 16 0.93 1.85 3.62
CA LEU A 16 1.64 1.78 2.35
C LEU A 16 2.05 3.16 1.83
N LYS A 17 1.20 4.17 1.98
CA LYS A 17 1.51 5.58 1.63
C LYS A 17 2.58 6.21 2.51
N SER A 18 2.77 5.71 3.73
CA SER A 18 3.86 6.16 4.61
C SER A 18 5.20 5.49 4.31
N CYS A 19 5.23 4.51 3.42
CA CYS A 19 6.46 3.82 3.04
C CYS A 19 7.37 4.78 2.25
N PRO A 20 8.67 4.87 2.57
CA PRO A 20 9.60 5.76 1.86
C PRO A 20 10.02 5.19 0.49
N PHE A 21 9.71 3.93 0.20
CA PHE A 21 10.04 3.28 -1.05
C PHE A 21 8.89 3.40 -2.04
N LYS A 22 9.25 3.58 -3.31
CA LYS A 22 8.30 3.41 -4.39
C LYS A 22 7.71 2.01 -4.33
N CYS A 23 6.39 1.93 -4.39
CA CYS A 23 5.68 0.66 -4.35
C CYS A 23 4.50 0.62 -5.33
N THR A 24 4.06 -0.58 -5.67
CA THR A 24 2.84 -0.80 -6.46
C THR A 24 2.12 -2.05 -5.99
N ILE A 25 0.79 -2.01 -6.07
CA ILE A 25 -0.04 -3.19 -5.88
C ILE A 25 -0.09 -3.94 -7.21
N SER A 26 0.55 -5.12 -7.28
CA SER A 26 0.62 -5.91 -8.51
C SER A 26 -0.58 -6.82 -8.74
N SER A 27 -1.29 -7.18 -7.67
CA SER A 27 -2.52 -7.99 -7.73
C SER A 27 -3.29 -7.93 -6.42
N MET A 28 -4.63 -8.08 -6.51
CA MET A 28 -5.52 -8.28 -5.36
C MET A 28 -6.43 -9.46 -5.67
N GLN A 29 -6.38 -10.51 -4.84
CA GLN A 29 -7.22 -11.70 -5.00
C GLN A 29 -7.73 -12.18 -3.65
N GLY A 30 -9.05 -12.30 -3.53
CA GLY A 30 -9.70 -12.70 -2.27
C GLY A 30 -9.33 -11.77 -1.12
N SER A 31 -8.67 -12.33 -0.09
CA SER A 31 -8.22 -11.62 1.11
C SER A 31 -6.75 -11.21 1.07
N PHE A 32 -6.08 -11.28 -0.08
CA PHE A 32 -4.65 -10.99 -0.21
C PHE A 32 -4.38 -9.80 -1.14
N ILE A 33 -3.37 -9.01 -0.78
CA ILE A 33 -2.85 -7.88 -1.56
C ILE A 33 -1.36 -8.10 -1.79
N HIS A 34 -0.92 -8.16 -3.04
CA HIS A 34 0.49 -8.33 -3.39
C HIS A 34 1.09 -6.97 -3.71
N VAL A 35 2.16 -6.63 -3.01
CA VAL A 35 2.87 -5.35 -3.17
C VAL A 35 4.31 -5.60 -3.56
N LYS A 36 4.77 -4.85 -4.57
CA LYS A 36 6.19 -4.80 -4.97
C LYS A 36 6.80 -3.50 -4.48
N PHE A 37 8.01 -3.58 -3.95
CA PHE A 37 8.80 -2.44 -3.50
C PHE A 37 10.05 -2.33 -4.36
N TRP A 38 10.41 -1.11 -4.73
CA TRP A 38 11.66 -0.81 -5.41
C TRP A 38 12.62 -0.22 -4.38
N LEU A 39 13.58 -1.01 -3.92
CA LEU A 39 14.48 -0.62 -2.82
C LEU A 39 15.49 0.47 -3.23
N ASP A 40 15.80 0.55 -4.52
CA ASP A 40 16.70 1.54 -5.09
C ASP A 40 16.01 2.88 -5.41
N GLU A 41 14.67 2.92 -5.34
CA GLU A 41 13.86 4.11 -5.67
C GLU A 41 13.11 4.58 -4.42
N LEU A 42 13.64 5.62 -3.75
CA LEU A 42 12.91 6.32 -2.70
C LEU A 42 11.87 7.26 -3.32
N GLU A 43 10.61 7.16 -2.88
CA GLU A 43 9.62 8.20 -3.16
C GLU A 43 9.90 9.37 -2.21
N VAL A 44 10.68 10.34 -2.68
CA VAL A 44 10.82 11.62 -1.99
C VAL A 44 9.42 12.24 -1.92
N PRO A 45 8.87 12.49 -0.71
CA PRO A 45 7.60 13.17 -0.59
C PRO A 45 7.73 14.51 -1.31
N LYS A 46 6.94 14.74 -2.36
CA LYS A 46 6.82 16.08 -2.93
C LYS A 46 6.26 16.96 -1.82
N GLY A 47 7.10 17.83 -1.27
CA GLY A 47 6.64 18.88 -0.37
C GLY A 47 5.68 19.78 -1.14
N ASP A 48 4.48 19.96 -0.60
CA ASP A 48 3.51 20.96 -1.05
C ASP A 48 3.98 22.38 -0.73
#